data_AF-A0A1S1U1I3-F1
#
_entry.id   AF-A0A1S1U1I3-F1
#
_cell.length_a   1.000
_cell.length_b   1.000
_cell.length_c   1.000
_cell.angle_alpha   90.00
_cell.angle_beta   90.00
_cell.angle_gamma   90.00
#
_symmetry.space_group_name_H-M   'P 1'
#
loop_
_entity.id
_entity.type
_entity.pdbx_description
1 polymer ?
#
loop_
_entity_poly.entity_id
_entity_poly.type
_entity_poly.pdbx_seq_one_letter_code
_entity_poly.pdbx_strand_id
1 'polypeptide(L)'
;MAISGAAAAPRMGTLTSQRYTTLLAMLNVRLGYWLRKPKRGWSWNSTPGATYFARELSGMMNEEAAFLNLSDGGHLENLGLYELLRRRCRYIIVIDGEADIEHQFTGLLNAIQMAKIDLGVKVEPDLSDLRTGDDRFKRAHFAMARIDYGIQQNGIAVQGLLLVIKLAMTGNEPELLMKYQNENLTFPHQSTAQQIFSEAQFEAYRLLGEHAAEAAFDPLLAGNTSTRAVQWMHELAKRLVP
;
A
#
# COMPACT_ATOMS: atom_id res chain seq x y z
N MET A 1 -15.17 6.26 -10.63
CA MET A 1 -14.08 7.25 -10.53
C MET A 1 -13.09 6.73 -9.50
N ALA A 2 -11.87 6.41 -9.92
CA ALA A 2 -10.76 6.21 -9.01
C ALA A 2 -10.22 7.61 -8.68
N ILE A 3 -10.14 7.96 -7.40
CA ILE A 3 -9.56 9.21 -6.95
C ILE A 3 -8.10 8.86 -6.65
N SER A 4 -7.19 9.18 -7.56
CA SER A 4 -5.75 9.01 -7.41
C SER A 4 -5.11 10.40 -7.36
N GLY A 5 -4.36 10.70 -6.31
CA GLY A 5 -3.68 11.99 -6.16
C GLY A 5 -4.34 12.93 -5.16
N ALA A 6 -5.13 12.43 -4.20
CA ALA A 6 -5.73 13.27 -3.16
C ALA A 6 -4.78 13.64 -2.00
N ALA A 7 -3.45 13.61 -2.24
CA ALA A 7 -2.37 13.67 -1.25
C ALA A 7 -2.23 15.02 -0.50
N ALA A 8 -2.81 16.09 -1.03
CA ALA A 8 -2.92 17.37 -0.31
C ALA A 8 -4.40 17.65 -0.01
N ALA A 9 -4.78 17.37 1.23
CA ALA A 9 -6.10 17.66 1.78
C ALA A 9 -5.95 18.30 3.17
N PRO A 10 -6.90 19.13 3.62
CA PRO A 10 -6.80 19.78 4.94
C PRO A 10 -6.68 18.80 6.11
N ARG A 11 -7.14 17.55 5.97
CA ARG A 11 -6.81 16.44 6.87
C ARG A 11 -6.08 15.35 6.10
N MET A 12 -4.85 15.10 6.53
CA MET A 12 -3.94 14.10 5.95
C MET A 12 -3.79 12.85 6.83
N GLY A 13 -4.84 12.47 7.56
CA GLY A 13 -4.78 11.34 8.48
C GLY A 13 -3.76 11.57 9.60
N THR A 14 -2.74 10.72 9.68
CA THR A 14 -1.67 10.76 10.71
C THR A 14 -0.80 12.01 10.67
N LEU A 15 -0.76 12.72 9.54
CA LEU A 15 0.01 13.97 9.35
C LEU A 15 -0.84 15.23 9.53
N THR A 16 -2.05 15.10 10.10
CA THR A 16 -2.95 16.25 10.29
C THR A 16 -2.36 17.23 11.32
N SER A 17 -1.98 18.42 10.85
CA SER A 17 -1.64 19.56 11.71
C SER A 17 -2.61 20.71 11.43
N GLN A 18 -3.28 21.15 12.49
CA GLN A 18 -4.35 22.17 12.46
C GLN A 18 -3.93 23.46 11.74
N ARG A 19 -2.63 23.80 11.74
CA ARG A 19 -2.10 25.01 11.09
C ARG A 19 -2.02 24.86 9.57
N TYR A 20 -1.68 23.67 9.07
CA TYR A 20 -1.66 23.40 7.63
C TYR A 20 -3.07 23.14 7.08
N THR A 21 -3.98 22.60 7.90
CA THR A 21 -5.41 22.44 7.57
C THR A 21 -6.04 23.77 7.14
N THR A 22 -5.87 24.84 7.93
CA THR A 22 -6.43 26.17 7.61
C THR A 22 -5.76 26.78 6.38
N LEU A 23 -4.43 26.68 6.26
CA LEU A 23 -3.69 27.24 5.13
C LEU A 23 -4.05 26.55 3.81
N LEU A 24 -4.09 25.23 3.77
CA LEU A 24 -4.45 24.44 2.58
C LEU A 24 -5.91 24.69 2.17
N ALA A 25 -6.82 24.78 3.15
CA ALA A 25 -8.22 25.12 2.92
C ALA A 25 -8.41 26.55 2.37
N MET A 26 -7.63 27.53 2.86
CA MET A 26 -7.66 28.92 2.36
C MET A 26 -7.03 29.05 0.97
N LEU A 27 -5.94 28.31 0.69
CA LEU A 27 -5.28 28.30 -0.62
C LEU A 27 -5.99 27.43 -1.66
N ASN A 28 -7.13 26.82 -1.31
CA ASN A 28 -7.90 25.92 -2.17
C ASN A 28 -7.06 24.77 -2.76
N VAL A 29 -5.98 24.36 -2.07
CA VAL A 29 -5.20 23.17 -2.40
C VAL A 29 -6.00 21.97 -1.89
N ARG A 30 -6.96 21.54 -2.72
CA ARG A 30 -7.92 20.48 -2.44
C ARG A 30 -7.82 19.42 -3.51
N LEU A 31 -7.40 18.23 -3.14
CA LEU A 31 -7.50 17.07 -4.00
C LEU A 31 -8.56 16.06 -3.49
N GLY A 32 -9.12 16.28 -2.30
CA GLY A 32 -10.24 15.50 -1.74
C GLY A 32 -11.62 15.89 -2.29
N TYR A 33 -12.58 14.95 -2.25
CA TYR A 33 -13.93 15.14 -2.79
C TYR A 33 -15.00 15.12 -1.69
N TRP A 34 -15.92 16.08 -1.75
CA TRP A 34 -17.13 16.04 -0.94
C TRP A 34 -18.17 15.13 -1.58
N LEU A 35 -18.36 13.93 -1.03
CA LEU A 35 -19.39 13.00 -1.47
C LEU A 35 -20.61 13.04 -0.56
N ARG A 36 -21.80 12.91 -1.16
CA ARG A 36 -23.04 12.77 -0.40
C ARG A 36 -23.10 11.39 0.24
N LYS A 37 -23.53 11.31 1.50
CA LYS A 37 -23.72 10.03 2.19
C LYS A 37 -24.78 9.18 1.44
N PRO A 38 -24.45 7.93 1.02
CA PRO A 38 -25.33 7.13 0.14
C PRO A 38 -26.71 6.78 0.72
N LYS A 39 -26.85 6.74 2.05
CA LYS A 39 -28.06 6.25 2.74
C LYS A 39 -29.16 7.29 2.98
N ARG A 40 -28.99 8.55 2.57
CA ARG A 40 -30.01 9.60 2.74
C ARG A 40 -30.69 9.85 1.40
N GLY A 41 -32.02 9.67 1.33
CA GLY A 41 -32.83 9.72 0.11
C GLY A 41 -32.58 10.94 -0.79
N TRP A 42 -32.91 10.80 -2.08
CA TRP A 42 -32.67 11.80 -3.13
C TRP A 42 -33.39 13.13 -2.83
N SER A 43 -32.70 14.07 -2.16
CA SER A 43 -33.18 15.45 -1.97
C SER A 43 -32.48 16.41 -2.95
N TRP A 44 -33.21 17.43 -3.41
CA TRP A 44 -32.88 18.38 -4.49
C TRP A 44 -31.82 19.44 -4.16
N ASN A 45 -31.28 19.51 -2.94
CA ASN A 45 -30.21 20.46 -2.59
C ASN A 45 -28.83 19.77 -2.67
N SER A 46 -28.19 19.87 -3.83
CA SER A 46 -27.13 18.96 -4.27
C SER A 46 -25.73 19.58 -4.35
N THR A 47 -25.34 20.47 -3.43
CA THR A 47 -23.93 20.93 -3.31
C THR A 47 -23.54 21.21 -1.85
N PRO A 48 -22.27 20.95 -1.46
CA PRO A 48 -21.76 21.34 -0.14
C PRO A 48 -21.67 22.87 -0.04
N GLY A 49 -22.53 23.48 0.78
CA GLY A 49 -22.58 24.94 0.98
C GLY A 49 -21.47 25.49 1.90
N ALA A 50 -21.48 26.81 2.12
CA ALA A 50 -20.47 27.54 2.90
C ALA A 50 -20.23 27.01 4.33
N THR A 51 -21.22 26.35 4.94
CA THR A 51 -21.08 25.70 6.25
C THR A 51 -20.11 24.52 6.25
N TYR A 52 -20.01 23.79 5.13
CA TYR A 52 -19.04 22.70 4.98
C TYR A 52 -17.62 23.24 4.78
N PHE A 53 -17.49 24.38 4.08
CA PHE A 53 -16.23 25.12 4.00
C PHE A 53 -15.75 25.62 5.37
N ALA A 54 -16.66 26.19 6.18
CA ALA A 54 -16.34 26.61 7.55
C ALA A 54 -15.95 25.42 8.46
N ARG A 55 -16.59 24.25 8.30
CA ARG A 55 -16.22 23.02 9.02
C ARG A 55 -14.85 22.49 8.62
N GLU A 56 -14.47 22.66 7.36
CA GLU A 56 -13.14 22.32 6.85
C GLU A 56 -12.08 23.24 7.45
N LEU A 57 -12.35 24.55 7.52
CA LEU A 57 -11.48 25.53 8.16
C LEU A 57 -11.31 25.31 9.66
N SER A 58 -12.35 24.87 10.35
CA SER A 58 -12.31 24.58 11.79
C SER A 58 -11.76 23.19 12.12
N GLY A 59 -11.60 22.31 11.13
CA GLY A 59 -11.19 20.92 11.31
C GLY A 59 -12.23 20.03 11.99
N MET A 60 -13.47 20.51 12.15
CA MET A 60 -14.59 19.81 12.79
C MET A 60 -15.40 19.03 11.74
N MET A 61 -14.89 17.86 11.35
CA MET A 61 -15.59 16.94 10.43
C MET A 61 -16.36 15.87 11.21
N ASN A 62 -17.54 15.47 10.71
CA ASN A 62 -18.40 14.47 11.35
C ASN A 62 -18.92 13.48 10.29
N GLU A 63 -18.78 12.18 10.57
CA GLU A 63 -19.23 11.07 9.71
C GLU A 63 -20.77 10.93 9.62
N GLU A 64 -21.50 11.57 10.53
CA GLU A 64 -22.96 11.63 10.51
C GLU A 64 -23.51 12.73 9.58
N ALA A 65 -22.65 13.60 9.06
CA ALA A 65 -23.05 14.68 8.18
C ALA A 65 -23.60 14.17 6.82
N ALA A 66 -24.40 15.01 6.15
CA ALA A 66 -24.99 14.68 4.86
C ALA A 66 -23.95 14.59 3.71
N PHE A 67 -22.83 15.29 3.86
CA PHE A 67 -21.68 15.25 2.96
C PHE A 67 -20.44 14.85 3.76
N LEU A 68 -19.65 13.96 3.17
CA LEU A 68 -18.40 13.42 3.70
C LEU A 68 -17.26 13.93 2.83
N ASN A 69 -16.16 14.35 3.44
CA ASN A 69 -14.95 14.69 2.71
C ASN A 69 -14.10 13.43 2.62
N LEU A 70 -13.87 12.96 1.38
CA LEU A 70 -13.03 11.81 1.10
C LEU A 70 -11.65 12.29 0.66
N SER A 71 -10.66 11.92 1.46
CA SER A 71 -9.24 12.02 1.12
C SER A 71 -8.76 10.77 0.38
N ASP A 72 -7.55 10.83 -0.17
CA ASP A 72 -6.85 9.64 -0.67
C ASP A 72 -6.66 8.63 0.47
N GLY A 73 -6.63 7.34 0.13
CA GLY A 73 -6.34 6.24 1.06
C GLY A 73 -4.93 6.32 1.65
N GLY A 74 -4.00 6.95 0.93
CA GLY A 74 -2.59 7.07 1.35
C GLY A 74 -2.33 7.87 2.62
N HIS A 75 -3.34 8.54 3.16
CA HIS A 75 -3.27 9.19 4.48
C HIS A 75 -3.43 8.23 5.65
N LEU A 76 -4.04 7.08 5.38
CA LEU A 76 -4.11 5.97 6.31
C LEU A 76 -3.00 4.97 5.97
N GLU A 77 -3.01 4.46 4.74
CA GLU A 77 -2.21 3.31 4.32
C GLU A 77 -2.24 3.15 2.78
N ASN A 78 -1.10 2.89 2.12
CA ASN A 78 -0.97 2.87 0.65
C ASN A 78 -1.08 1.47 0.01
N LEU A 79 -0.92 0.40 0.77
CA LEU A 79 -0.87 -0.99 0.30
C LEU A 79 -2.25 -1.68 0.31
N GLY A 80 -3.23 -1.12 1.01
CA GLY A 80 -4.55 -1.71 1.23
C GLY A 80 -4.54 -2.94 2.16
N LEU A 81 -3.42 -3.21 2.84
CA LEU A 81 -3.22 -4.38 3.69
C LEU A 81 -4.16 -4.39 4.90
N TYR A 82 -4.35 -3.23 5.54
CA TYR A 82 -5.14 -3.12 6.76
C TYR A 82 -6.58 -3.63 6.58
N GLU A 83 -7.24 -3.24 5.49
CA GLU A 83 -8.62 -3.64 5.22
C GLU A 83 -8.74 -5.12 4.82
N LEU A 84 -7.72 -5.71 4.19
CA LEU A 84 -7.68 -7.15 3.89
C LEU A 84 -7.51 -7.96 5.18
N LEU A 85 -6.67 -7.50 6.11
CA LEU A 85 -6.53 -8.10 7.44
C LEU A 85 -7.83 -7.97 8.25
N ARG A 86 -8.51 -6.83 8.18
CA ARG A 86 -9.83 -6.61 8.80
C ARG A 86 -10.89 -7.59 8.30
N ARG A 87 -10.87 -7.91 7.01
CA ARG A 87 -11.74 -8.92 6.39
C ARG A 87 -11.31 -10.37 6.67
N ARG A 88 -10.20 -10.56 7.39
CA ARG A 88 -9.58 -11.86 7.68
C ARG A 88 -9.30 -12.69 6.43
N CYS A 89 -8.79 -12.04 5.39
CA CYS A 89 -8.39 -12.72 4.16
C CYS A 89 -7.30 -13.78 4.43
N ARG A 90 -7.53 -15.01 3.99
CA ARG A 90 -6.62 -16.13 4.28
C ARG A 90 -5.29 -16.04 3.51
N TYR A 91 -5.31 -15.52 2.30
CA TYR A 91 -4.13 -15.34 1.47
C TYR A 91 -4.13 -13.91 0.96
N ILE A 92 -3.03 -13.20 1.21
CA ILE A 92 -2.85 -11.80 0.83
C ILE A 92 -1.54 -11.70 0.04
N ILE A 93 -1.60 -11.02 -1.10
CA ILE A 93 -0.43 -10.63 -1.88
C ILE A 93 -0.42 -9.10 -1.88
N VAL A 94 0.66 -8.52 -1.39
CA VAL A 94 0.91 -7.08 -1.39
C VAL A 94 2.02 -6.79 -2.38
N ILE A 95 1.79 -5.82 -3.26
CA ILE A 95 2.81 -5.26 -4.14
C ILE A 95 3.12 -3.87 -3.60
N ASP A 96 4.31 -3.70 -3.04
CA ASP A 96 4.79 -2.45 -2.46
C ASP A 96 5.55 -1.64 -3.52
N GLY A 97 4.85 -0.65 -4.06
CA GLY A 97 5.39 0.36 -4.97
C GLY A 97 5.73 1.70 -4.30
N GLU A 98 5.83 1.77 -2.97
CA GLU A 98 6.22 3.00 -2.29
C GLU A 98 7.68 3.37 -2.59
N ALA A 99 7.99 4.66 -2.65
CA ALA A 99 9.37 5.14 -2.72
C ALA A 99 10.04 4.98 -1.36
N ASP A 100 10.98 4.05 -1.25
CA ASP A 100 11.65 3.68 0.00
C ASP A 100 13.14 3.39 -0.25
N ILE A 101 13.90 4.45 -0.48
CA ILE A 101 15.34 4.38 -0.79
C ILE A 101 16.09 3.61 0.31
N GLU A 102 15.72 3.82 1.57
CA GLU A 102 16.37 3.22 2.74
C GLU A 102 15.85 1.82 3.09
N HIS A 103 14.82 1.32 2.40
CA HIS A 103 14.20 0.01 2.66
C HIS A 103 13.74 -0.14 4.12
N GLN A 104 13.09 0.91 4.64
CA GLN A 104 12.53 0.94 5.99
C GLN A 104 11.20 0.19 6.07
N PHE A 105 10.48 0.04 4.95
CA PHE A 105 9.16 -0.57 4.84
C PHE A 105 8.10 0.14 5.70
N THR A 106 8.18 1.47 5.78
CA THR A 106 7.35 2.28 6.69
C THR A 106 5.86 2.06 6.48
N GLY A 107 5.35 2.05 5.23
CA GLY A 107 3.93 1.80 4.97
C GLY A 107 3.49 0.41 5.42
N LEU A 108 4.25 -0.63 5.07
CA LEU A 108 3.98 -2.02 5.46
C LEU A 108 3.98 -2.20 6.98
N LEU A 109 5.02 -1.72 7.67
CA LEU A 109 5.16 -1.89 9.11
C LEU A 109 4.11 -1.07 9.89
N ASN A 110 3.75 0.11 9.41
CA ASN A 110 2.65 0.90 9.97
C ASN A 110 1.31 0.16 9.81
N ALA A 111 1.04 -0.42 8.64
CA ALA A 111 -0.18 -1.21 8.40
C ALA A 111 -0.29 -2.41 9.35
N ILE A 112 0.82 -3.14 9.54
CA ILE A 112 0.92 -4.27 10.47
C ILE A 112 0.72 -3.80 11.92
N GLN A 113 1.34 -2.68 12.30
CA GLN A 113 1.20 -2.12 13.64
C GLN A 113 -0.26 -1.71 13.93
N MET A 114 -0.92 -1.02 13.00
CA MET A 114 -2.34 -0.68 13.11
C MET A 114 -3.20 -1.94 13.24
N ALA A 115 -2.98 -2.95 12.39
CA ALA A 115 -3.74 -4.21 12.46
C ALA A 115 -3.54 -4.94 13.80
N LYS A 116 -2.34 -4.88 14.38
CA LYS A 116 -2.06 -5.45 15.71
C LYS A 116 -2.80 -4.72 16.82
N ILE A 117 -2.80 -3.39 16.81
CA ILE A 117 -3.42 -2.56 17.85
C ILE A 117 -4.95 -2.61 17.75
N ASP A 118 -5.49 -2.41 16.55
CA ASP A 118 -6.93 -2.18 16.35
C ASP A 118 -7.71 -3.50 16.19
N LEU A 119 -7.08 -4.52 15.58
CA LEU A 119 -7.75 -5.78 15.21
C LEU A 119 -7.22 -7.00 16.00
N GLY A 120 -6.12 -6.83 16.74
CA GLY A 120 -5.44 -7.95 17.42
C GLY A 120 -4.79 -8.95 16.45
N VAL A 121 -4.60 -8.59 15.19
CA VAL A 121 -4.01 -9.45 14.15
C VAL A 121 -2.50 -9.31 14.16
N LYS A 122 -1.76 -10.42 14.23
CA LYS A 122 -0.29 -10.38 14.27
C LYS A 122 0.29 -10.84 12.94
N VAL A 123 1.28 -10.11 12.47
CA VAL A 123 2.09 -10.46 11.29
C VAL A 123 3.53 -10.10 11.65
N GLU A 124 4.45 -11.05 11.49
CA GLU A 124 5.87 -10.87 11.79
C GLU A 124 6.67 -11.25 10.54
N PRO A 125 6.82 -10.34 9.57
CA PRO A 125 7.56 -10.64 8.34
C PRO A 125 9.07 -10.58 8.58
N ASP A 126 9.80 -11.53 8.04
CA ASP A 126 11.25 -11.43 7.88
C ASP A 126 11.56 -10.65 6.59
N LEU A 127 12.07 -9.44 6.74
CA LEU A 127 12.41 -8.54 5.63
C LEU A 127 13.93 -8.43 5.43
N SER A 128 14.72 -9.29 6.07
CA SER A 128 16.18 -9.21 6.06
C SER A 128 16.75 -9.27 4.64
N ASP A 129 16.29 -10.18 3.80
CA ASP A 129 16.75 -10.31 2.40
C ASP A 129 16.31 -9.13 1.51
N LEU A 130 15.24 -8.43 1.87
CA LEU A 130 14.81 -7.21 1.18
C LEU A 130 15.60 -5.97 1.61
N ARG A 131 16.27 -6.02 2.77
CA ARG A 131 17.17 -4.94 3.25
C ARG A 131 18.61 -5.16 2.83
N THR A 132 19.04 -6.42 2.86
CA THR A 132 20.43 -6.83 2.71
C THR A 132 20.83 -6.91 1.24
N GLY A 133 22.08 -6.53 0.95
CA GLY A 133 22.72 -6.60 -0.36
C GLY A 133 23.77 -5.50 -0.50
N ASP A 134 24.29 -5.31 -1.70
CA ASP A 134 25.14 -4.15 -1.99
C ASP A 134 24.28 -2.88 -2.02
N ASP A 135 24.88 -1.69 -1.85
CA ASP A 135 24.14 -0.41 -1.78
C ASP A 135 23.10 -0.23 -2.90
N ARG A 136 23.34 -0.83 -4.08
CA ARG A 136 22.48 -0.76 -5.27
C ARG A 136 21.61 -2.00 -5.53
N PHE A 137 21.91 -3.14 -4.90
CA PHE A 137 21.26 -4.43 -5.19
C PHE A 137 20.85 -5.14 -3.92
N LYS A 138 19.63 -5.64 -3.85
CA LYS A 138 19.08 -6.43 -2.74
C LYS A 138 19.18 -7.91 -3.06
N ARG A 139 18.98 -8.76 -2.04
CA ARG A 139 19.05 -10.23 -2.25
C ARG A 139 17.77 -10.81 -2.83
N ALA A 140 16.65 -10.14 -2.65
CA ALA A 140 15.34 -10.63 -3.09
C ALA A 140 14.38 -9.49 -3.46
N HIS A 141 13.33 -9.85 -4.20
CA HIS A 141 12.20 -8.98 -4.53
C HIS A 141 10.97 -9.21 -3.64
N PHE A 142 10.94 -10.28 -2.86
CA PHE A 142 9.75 -10.64 -2.09
C PHE A 142 10.09 -11.32 -0.76
N ALA A 143 9.14 -11.28 0.16
CA ALA A 143 9.19 -11.96 1.44
C ALA A 143 7.82 -12.57 1.78
N MET A 144 7.83 -13.70 2.48
CA MET A 144 6.62 -14.40 2.91
C MET A 144 6.50 -14.35 4.43
N ALA A 145 5.29 -14.15 4.94
CA ALA A 145 5.00 -14.11 6.37
C ALA A 145 3.71 -14.86 6.70
N ARG A 146 3.61 -15.37 7.94
CA ARG A 146 2.35 -15.89 8.49
C ARG A 146 1.54 -14.74 9.08
N ILE A 147 0.22 -14.84 8.90
CA ILE A 147 -0.76 -13.99 9.55
C ILE A 147 -1.41 -14.82 10.65
N ASP A 148 -1.41 -14.31 11.88
CA ASP A 148 -2.14 -14.89 13.01
C ASP A 148 -3.38 -14.03 13.30
N TYR A 149 -4.54 -14.60 13.01
CA TYR A 149 -5.84 -14.00 13.30
C TYR A 149 -6.38 -14.39 14.68
N GLY A 150 -5.63 -15.14 15.49
CA GLY A 150 -6.04 -15.64 16.80
C GLY A 150 -6.93 -16.88 16.73
N ILE A 151 -7.56 -17.19 17.88
CA ILE A 151 -8.37 -18.40 18.08
C ILE A 151 -9.86 -18.06 17.91
N GLN A 152 -10.58 -18.83 17.10
CA GLN A 152 -12.04 -18.72 16.97
C GLN A 152 -12.79 -19.25 18.19
N GLN A 153 -14.08 -18.95 18.30
CA GLN A 153 -14.94 -19.43 19.40
C GLN A 153 -14.99 -20.96 19.54
N ASN A 154 -14.69 -21.69 18.47
CA ASN A 154 -14.58 -23.16 18.44
C ASN A 154 -13.21 -23.69 18.89
N GLY A 155 -12.29 -22.84 19.32
CA GLY A 155 -10.94 -23.21 19.74
C GLY A 155 -9.93 -23.41 18.61
N ILE A 156 -10.31 -23.17 17.35
CA ILE A 156 -9.43 -23.38 16.19
C ILE A 156 -8.63 -22.10 15.91
N ALA A 157 -7.31 -22.22 15.83
CA ALA A 157 -6.43 -21.13 15.40
C ALA A 157 -6.67 -20.80 13.92
N VAL A 158 -6.83 -19.52 13.62
CA VAL A 158 -7.01 -19.03 12.24
C VAL A 158 -5.73 -18.37 11.79
N GLN A 159 -5.12 -18.95 10.77
CA GLN A 159 -3.90 -18.44 10.17
C GLN A 159 -4.11 -18.09 8.70
N GLY A 160 -3.32 -17.14 8.23
CA GLY A 160 -3.20 -16.76 6.82
C GLY A 160 -1.75 -16.64 6.38
N LEU A 161 -1.56 -16.31 5.11
CA LEU A 161 -0.27 -16.05 4.51
C LEU A 161 -0.26 -14.67 3.85
N LEU A 162 0.83 -13.94 4.04
CA LEU A 162 1.12 -12.67 3.41
C LEU A 162 2.38 -12.83 2.55
N LEU A 163 2.24 -12.63 1.24
CA LEU A 163 3.36 -12.46 0.32
C LEU A 163 3.52 -10.97 0.05
N VAL A 164 4.68 -10.40 0.38
CA VAL A 164 5.03 -9.02 0.05
C VAL A 164 6.01 -9.05 -1.11
N ILE A 165 5.69 -8.37 -2.20
CA ILE A 165 6.60 -8.13 -3.33
C ILE A 165 6.99 -6.66 -3.28
N LYS A 166 8.29 -6.40 -3.15
CA LYS A 166 8.88 -5.06 -3.16
C LYS A 166 9.66 -4.86 -4.46
N LEU A 167 9.46 -3.72 -5.11
CA LEU A 167 10.33 -3.30 -6.20
C LEU A 167 11.72 -2.99 -5.64
N ALA A 168 12.68 -3.79 -6.03
CA ALA A 168 14.09 -3.67 -5.69
C ALA A 168 14.90 -4.21 -6.88
N MET A 169 16.11 -3.71 -7.09
CA MET A 169 17.07 -4.31 -8.03
C MET A 169 17.85 -5.39 -7.27
N THR A 170 18.12 -6.53 -7.87
CA THR A 170 18.83 -7.67 -7.26
C THR A 170 20.10 -8.07 -8.02
N GLY A 171 20.34 -7.48 -9.20
CA GLY A 171 21.55 -7.69 -9.99
C GLY A 171 21.38 -8.69 -11.13
N ASN A 172 20.24 -9.38 -11.23
CA ASN A 172 19.93 -10.34 -12.29
C ASN A 172 18.88 -9.82 -13.29
N GLU A 173 18.53 -8.54 -13.21
CA GLU A 173 17.59 -7.89 -14.12
C GLU A 173 18.13 -7.81 -15.55
N PRO A 174 17.26 -7.71 -16.57
CA PRO A 174 17.66 -7.42 -17.94
C PRO A 174 18.56 -6.18 -18.07
N GLU A 175 19.51 -6.21 -19.02
CA GLU A 175 20.46 -5.11 -19.28
C GLU A 175 19.79 -3.75 -19.54
N LEU A 176 18.56 -3.75 -20.05
CA LEU A 176 17.78 -2.52 -20.23
C LEU A 176 17.46 -1.84 -18.88
N LEU A 177 17.12 -2.62 -17.86
CA LEU A 177 16.91 -2.11 -16.50
C LEU A 177 18.23 -1.68 -15.86
N MET A 178 19.30 -2.43 -16.08
CA MET A 178 20.65 -2.04 -15.62
C MET A 178 21.07 -0.70 -16.21
N LYS A 179 20.88 -0.51 -17.52
CA LYS A 179 21.11 0.78 -18.19
C LYS A 179 20.28 1.89 -17.53
N TYR A 180 18.98 1.68 -17.34
CA TYR A 180 18.11 2.68 -16.75
C TYR A 180 18.51 3.05 -15.32
N GLN A 181 18.84 2.07 -14.48
CA GLN A 181 19.31 2.29 -13.10
C GLN A 181 20.63 3.07 -13.08
N ASN A 182 21.57 2.79 -13.99
CA ASN A 182 22.82 3.52 -14.10
C ASN A 182 22.63 4.99 -14.48
N GLU A 183 21.60 5.30 -15.28
CA GLU A 183 21.22 6.68 -15.62
C GLU A 183 20.38 7.35 -14.52
N ASN A 184 19.74 6.57 -13.63
CA ASN A 184 18.78 7.04 -12.62
C ASN A 184 19.04 6.37 -11.26
N LEU A 185 19.95 6.94 -10.46
CA LEU A 185 20.41 6.33 -9.20
C LEU A 185 19.33 6.12 -8.13
N THR A 186 18.22 6.86 -8.20
CA THR A 186 17.10 6.70 -7.26
C THR A 186 16.12 5.62 -7.70
N PHE A 187 16.25 5.03 -8.89
CA PHE A 187 15.39 3.92 -9.33
C PHE A 187 15.66 2.66 -8.48
N PRO A 188 14.63 1.90 -8.04
CA PRO A 188 13.18 2.05 -8.31
C PRO A 188 12.40 2.84 -7.25
N HIS A 189 13.07 3.72 -6.52
CA HIS A 189 12.49 4.54 -5.43
C HIS A 189 12.42 6.03 -5.80
N GLN A 190 12.14 6.32 -7.07
CA GLN A 190 11.94 7.71 -7.49
C GLN A 190 10.70 8.28 -6.80
N SER A 191 10.75 9.59 -6.49
CA SER A 191 9.70 10.25 -5.71
C SER A 191 8.32 10.12 -6.36
N THR A 192 7.35 9.67 -5.56
CA THR A 192 5.94 9.54 -5.96
C THR A 192 5.24 10.89 -6.14
N ALA A 193 5.89 12.01 -5.76
CA ALA A 193 5.40 13.36 -6.06
C ALA A 193 5.40 13.64 -7.58
N GLN A 194 6.24 12.94 -8.36
CA GLN A 194 6.26 13.04 -9.80
C GLN A 194 5.24 12.07 -10.41
N GLN A 195 4.03 12.57 -10.69
CA GLN A 195 2.93 11.76 -11.23
C GLN A 195 2.95 11.62 -12.77
N ILE A 196 3.94 12.19 -13.44
CA ILE A 196 4.09 12.12 -14.90
C ILE A 196 5.39 11.38 -15.21
N PHE A 197 5.23 10.18 -15.77
CA PHE A 197 6.31 9.31 -16.20
C PHE A 197 6.72 9.61 -17.65
N SER A 198 8.01 9.57 -17.94
CA SER A 198 8.48 9.40 -19.32
C SER A 198 8.22 7.96 -19.79
N GLU A 199 8.24 7.73 -21.10
CA GLU A 199 8.07 6.38 -21.66
C GLU A 199 9.14 5.42 -21.13
N ALA A 200 10.40 5.85 -21.10
CA ALA A 200 11.51 5.06 -20.56
C ALA A 200 11.33 4.74 -19.06
N GLN A 201 10.85 5.71 -18.27
CA GLN A 201 10.60 5.49 -16.85
C GLN A 201 9.44 4.52 -16.62
N PHE A 202 8.33 4.70 -17.32
CA PHE A 202 7.18 3.80 -17.24
C PHE A 202 7.56 2.37 -17.61
N GLU A 203 8.28 2.20 -18.72
CA GLU A 203 8.71 0.88 -19.18
C GLU A 203 9.70 0.24 -18.21
N ALA A 204 10.61 1.00 -17.59
CA ALA A 204 11.51 0.49 -16.56
C ALA A 204 10.74 -0.04 -15.33
N TYR A 205 9.74 0.69 -14.84
CA TYR A 205 8.90 0.19 -13.73
C TYR A 205 8.07 -1.04 -14.12
N ARG A 206 7.52 -1.05 -15.34
CA ARG A 206 6.75 -2.19 -15.86
C ARG A 206 7.61 -3.45 -15.94
N LEU A 207 8.80 -3.34 -16.54
CA LEU A 207 9.75 -4.45 -16.68
C LEU A 207 10.26 -4.93 -15.32
N LEU A 208 10.56 -4.02 -14.38
CA LEU A 208 11.01 -4.42 -13.05
C LEU A 208 9.89 -5.13 -12.28
N GLY A 209 8.65 -4.65 -12.40
CA GLY A 209 7.49 -5.30 -11.78
C GLY A 209 7.24 -6.71 -12.36
N GLU A 210 7.37 -6.87 -13.67
CA GLU A 210 7.31 -8.17 -14.35
C GLU A 210 8.40 -9.11 -13.84
N HIS A 211 9.65 -8.67 -13.83
CA HIS A 211 10.79 -9.45 -13.33
C HIS A 211 10.63 -9.87 -11.85
N ALA A 212 10.22 -8.94 -10.98
CA ALA A 212 9.96 -9.22 -9.57
C ALA A 212 8.82 -10.24 -9.38
N ALA A 213 7.78 -10.17 -10.21
CA ALA A 213 6.69 -11.14 -10.19
C ALA A 213 7.14 -12.51 -10.72
N GLU A 214 7.86 -12.57 -11.83
CA GLU A 214 8.42 -13.83 -12.35
C GLU A 214 9.32 -14.52 -11.33
N ALA A 215 10.17 -13.76 -10.65
CA ALA A 215 11.00 -14.27 -9.56
C ALA A 215 10.16 -14.79 -8.38
N ALA A 216 9.10 -14.07 -7.99
CA ALA A 216 8.20 -14.48 -6.91
C ALA A 216 7.40 -15.74 -7.27
N PHE A 217 7.00 -15.87 -8.54
CA PHE A 217 6.17 -16.96 -9.05
C PHE A 217 6.96 -18.07 -9.77
N ASP A 218 8.28 -18.09 -9.60
CA ASP A 218 9.16 -19.05 -10.27
C ASP A 218 8.73 -20.49 -9.98
N PRO A 219 8.50 -21.32 -11.01
CA PRO A 219 8.07 -22.70 -10.80
C PRO A 219 9.10 -23.57 -10.05
N LEU A 220 10.38 -23.19 -10.01
CA LEU A 220 11.38 -23.83 -9.17
C LEU A 220 11.08 -23.65 -7.68
N LEU A 221 10.39 -22.56 -7.28
CA LEU A 221 10.03 -22.27 -5.89
C LEU A 221 8.76 -22.99 -5.44
N ALA A 222 7.74 -23.12 -6.28
CA ALA A 222 6.44 -23.69 -5.88
C ALA A 222 6.01 -24.96 -6.65
N GLY A 223 6.83 -25.39 -7.62
CA GLY A 223 6.58 -26.55 -8.49
C GLY A 223 5.65 -26.26 -9.67
N ASN A 224 5.87 -26.99 -10.78
CA ASN A 224 5.07 -26.91 -12.02
C ASN A 224 3.65 -27.48 -11.91
N THR A 225 3.28 -28.09 -10.77
CA THR A 225 2.03 -28.84 -10.60
C THR A 225 0.92 -28.04 -9.91
N SER A 226 1.22 -26.85 -9.40
CA SER A 226 0.23 -26.00 -8.73
C SER A 226 -0.79 -25.44 -9.73
N THR A 227 -2.01 -25.98 -9.72
CA THR A 227 -3.09 -25.54 -10.64
C THR A 227 -3.93 -24.38 -10.08
N ARG A 228 -3.80 -24.08 -8.78
CA ARG A 228 -4.55 -23.00 -8.11
C ARG A 228 -3.62 -22.15 -7.24
N ALA A 229 -3.86 -20.83 -7.21
CA ALA A 229 -3.09 -19.86 -6.41
C ALA A 229 -2.96 -20.24 -4.93
N VAL A 230 -4.00 -20.85 -4.35
CA VAL A 230 -3.97 -21.32 -2.95
C VAL A 230 -2.95 -22.43 -2.72
N GLN A 231 -2.88 -23.40 -3.63
CA GLN A 231 -1.91 -24.49 -3.53
C GLN A 231 -0.50 -23.95 -3.70
N TRP A 232 -0.31 -23.06 -4.67
CA TRP A 232 0.94 -22.37 -4.92
C TRP A 232 1.44 -21.62 -3.67
N MET A 233 0.58 -20.80 -3.04
CA MET A 233 0.92 -20.07 -1.81
C MET A 233 1.32 -21.00 -0.66
N HIS A 234 0.67 -22.17 -0.53
CA HIS A 234 1.04 -23.15 0.47
C HIS A 234 2.39 -23.80 0.19
N GLU A 235 2.69 -24.17 -1.06
CA GLU A 235 3.99 -24.74 -1.41
C GLU A 235 5.12 -23.73 -1.20
N LEU A 236 4.88 -22.48 -1.58
CA LEU A 236 5.83 -21.39 -1.33
C LEU A 236 6.06 -21.22 0.18
N ALA A 237 4.99 -21.20 0.99
CA ALA A 237 5.09 -21.05 2.44
C ALA A 237 5.91 -22.16 3.10
N LYS A 238 5.87 -23.40 2.60
CA LYS A 238 6.67 -24.51 3.15
C LYS A 238 8.18 -24.28 2.99
N ARG A 239 8.59 -23.47 2.02
CA ARG A 239 10.00 -23.24 1.69
C ARG A 239 10.54 -21.94 2.24
N LEU A 240 9.70 -20.91 2.29
CA LEU A 240 10.11 -19.55 2.63
C LEU A 240 9.75 -19.13 4.04
N VAL A 241 8.79 -19.81 4.68
CA VAL A 241 8.47 -19.54 6.08
C VAL A 241 9.14 -20.59 6.95
N PRO A 242 9.90 -20.17 7.98
CA PRO A 242 10.46 -21.11 8.95
C PRO A 242 9.39 -21.90 9.72
#